data_AF-A0A5B6UQN0-F1
#
_entry.id   AF-A0A5B6UQN0-F1
#
_cell.length_a   1.000
_cell.length_b   1.000
_cell.length_c   1.000
_cell.angle_alpha   90.00
_cell.angle_beta   90.00
_cell.angle_gamma   90.00
#
_symmetry.space_group_name_H-M   'P 1'
#
loop_
_entity.id
_entity.type
_entity.pdbx_description
1 polymer ?
#
loop_
_entity_poly.entity_id
_entity_poly.type
_entity_poly.pdbx_seq_one_letter_code
_entity_poly.pdbx_strand_id
1 'polypeptide(L)'
;MGLPRKSLSLLFVSLFSVTIFGGGSFTFFTIAADDTNLVFKGCANQKFQDPSGVYLQNLKNLMSTLVSQSSQKTFSTTSSGEDPYKIMGLYQCRGDLTPSQCYTCVSKIPEMSDKLCGSDVAARVQLSGCYLRYEVVGFKQVPGTEFLYKVCGSSQAGGTEFESRRDAAFNMAENGVKSGDGGGGSSLFYTGNYQAVYVLGQCEGDLAASDCGDCVKTAFETAKDNCGDSVSGQIT
;
A
#
# COMPACT_ATOMS: atom_id res chain seq x y z
N MET A 1 -30.60 12.97 56.12
CA MET A 1 -29.34 12.29 56.51
C MET A 1 -28.66 11.92 55.20
N GLY A 2 -27.69 12.65 54.64
CA GLY A 2 -26.37 13.03 55.16
C GLY A 2 -25.32 12.43 54.20
N LEU A 3 -24.67 13.27 53.38
CA LEU A 3 -23.56 12.93 52.45
C LEU A 3 -22.23 12.70 53.21
N PRO A 4 -21.25 11.96 52.64
CA PRO A 4 -20.18 12.53 51.76
C PRO A 4 -19.94 11.63 50.51
N ARG A 5 -19.51 12.03 49.29
CA ARG A 5 -18.48 12.90 48.64
C ARG A 5 -17.04 12.34 48.58
N LYS A 6 -16.59 12.11 47.32
CA LYS A 6 -15.25 11.80 46.73
C LYS A 6 -14.82 10.31 46.73
N SER A 7 -14.20 9.74 45.68
CA SER A 7 -13.29 10.30 44.68
C SER A 7 -13.47 9.72 43.26
N LEU A 8 -13.23 10.59 42.28
CA LEU A 8 -13.03 10.32 40.86
C LEU A 8 -11.73 9.52 40.66
N SER A 9 -11.71 8.50 39.80
CA SER A 9 -10.48 7.94 39.24
C SER A 9 -10.61 7.89 37.72
N LEU A 10 -10.11 8.96 37.10
CA LEU A 10 -9.67 8.98 35.71
C LEU A 10 -8.32 8.27 35.68
N LEU A 11 -8.21 7.14 34.98
CA LEU A 11 -6.92 6.66 34.49
C LEU A 11 -6.80 7.05 33.02
N PHE A 12 -6.58 8.35 32.82
CA PHE A 12 -5.74 8.82 31.74
C PHE A 12 -4.34 8.28 32.03
N VAL A 13 -3.88 7.27 31.28
CA VAL A 13 -2.45 6.96 31.22
C VAL A 13 -1.82 7.93 30.22
N SER A 14 -1.80 9.20 30.60
CA SER A 14 -0.88 10.18 30.06
C SER A 14 0.35 10.20 30.97
N LEU A 15 1.28 9.28 30.75
CA LEU A 15 2.63 9.43 31.31
C LEU A 15 3.38 10.49 30.48
N PHE A 16 3.07 11.76 30.72
CA PHE A 16 4.07 12.82 30.57
C PHE A 16 4.86 12.88 31.88
N SER A 17 5.84 12.00 32.02
CA SER A 17 6.94 12.26 32.95
C SER A 17 7.85 13.29 32.30
N VAL A 18 7.57 14.58 32.55
CA VAL A 18 8.53 15.64 32.28
C VAL A 18 9.61 15.56 33.35
N THR A 19 10.67 14.78 33.10
CA THR A 19 11.93 14.91 33.82
C THR A 19 12.76 15.99 33.15
N ILE A 20 12.80 17.18 33.75
CA ILE A 20 13.79 18.21 33.45
C ILE A 20 15.09 17.78 34.12
N PHE A 21 16.03 17.20 33.38
CA PHE A 21 17.44 17.17 33.74
C PHE A 21 18.29 17.31 32.47
N GLY A 22 19.40 18.03 32.59
CA GLY A 22 20.11 18.69 31.49
C GLY A 22 20.71 17.77 30.43
N GLY A 23 20.81 18.32 29.21
CA GLY A 23 21.94 18.10 28.30
C GLY A 23 22.10 16.75 27.60
N GLY A 24 21.14 15.82 27.66
CA GLY A 24 21.18 14.55 26.92
C GLY A 24 20.32 14.59 25.65
N SER A 25 20.85 14.12 24.52
CA SER A 25 20.06 13.89 23.30
C SER A 25 18.92 12.92 23.59
N PHE A 26 17.67 13.38 23.47
CA PHE A 26 16.50 12.52 23.46
C PHE A 26 16.44 11.77 22.12
N THR A 27 16.87 10.51 22.11
CA THR A 27 16.60 9.60 20.99
C THR A 27 15.13 9.22 21.02
N PHE A 28 14.33 9.88 20.19
CA PHE A 28 12.99 9.39 19.84
C PHE A 28 13.16 8.06 19.10
N PHE A 29 12.77 6.95 19.72
CA PHE A 29 12.61 5.69 19.00
C PHE A 29 11.36 5.81 18.14
N THR A 30 11.53 6.07 16.84
CA THR A 30 10.50 5.83 15.85
C THR A 30 10.31 4.32 15.73
N ILE A 31 9.12 3.82 16.09
CA ILE A 31 8.73 2.47 15.71
C ILE A 31 8.59 2.50 14.19
N ALA A 32 9.48 1.81 13.47
CA ALA A 32 9.34 1.66 12.03
C ALA A 32 7.99 0.97 11.75
N ALA A 33 7.17 1.54 10.88
CA ALA A 33 5.96 0.89 10.42
C ALA A 33 6.32 -0.47 9.79
N ASP A 34 5.57 -1.51 10.11
CA ASP A 34 5.76 -2.81 9.48
C ASP A 34 5.18 -2.77 8.07
N ASP A 35 6.09 -2.65 7.10
CA ASP A 35 5.83 -2.57 5.66
C ASP A 35 5.51 -3.94 5.03
N THR A 36 5.44 -5.02 5.82
CA THR A 36 5.29 -6.40 5.33
C THR A 36 3.93 -7.05 5.63
N ASN A 37 3.01 -6.31 6.24
CA ASN A 37 1.67 -6.82 6.56
C ASN A 37 0.84 -7.01 5.30
N LEU A 38 0.18 -8.17 5.18
CA LEU A 38 -0.72 -8.46 4.06
C LEU A 38 -1.94 -7.53 4.10
N VAL A 39 -2.16 -6.81 3.00
CA VAL A 39 -3.32 -5.95 2.77
C VAL A 39 -4.35 -6.69 1.94
N PHE A 40 -3.94 -7.17 0.76
CA PHE A 40 -4.83 -7.78 -0.22
C PHE A 40 -4.11 -8.86 -1.02
N LYS A 41 -4.88 -9.86 -1.47
CA LYS A 41 -4.46 -10.82 -2.48
C LYS A 41 -5.53 -11.00 -3.56
N GLY A 42 -5.10 -11.21 -4.79
CA GLY A 42 -5.95 -11.68 -5.88
C GLY A 42 -5.25 -12.82 -6.60
N CYS A 43 -5.93 -13.94 -6.81
CA CYS A 43 -5.39 -15.09 -7.53
C CYS A 43 -6.32 -15.41 -8.71
N ALA A 44 -5.77 -15.78 -9.86
CA ALA A 44 -6.59 -16.26 -10.97
C ALA A 44 -7.22 -17.61 -10.63
N ASN A 45 -8.48 -17.82 -11.03
CA ASN A 45 -9.14 -19.12 -10.84
C ASN A 45 -8.61 -20.23 -11.77
N GLN A 46 -7.65 -19.90 -12.64
CA GLN A 46 -7.05 -20.81 -13.61
C GLN A 46 -5.66 -21.19 -13.12
N LYS A 47 -5.42 -22.50 -13.00
CA LYS A 47 -4.07 -23.03 -12.80
C LYS A 47 -3.37 -23.19 -14.12
N PHE A 48 -2.08 -22.89 -14.16
CA PHE A 48 -1.29 -23.22 -15.32
C PHE A 48 -1.01 -24.73 -15.37
N GLN A 49 -1.24 -25.37 -16.52
CA GLN A 49 -0.89 -26.79 -16.69
C GLN A 49 0.60 -26.92 -17.01
N ASP A 50 1.36 -27.45 -16.05
CA ASP A 50 2.82 -27.51 -16.13
C ASP A 50 3.39 -28.92 -15.94
N PRO A 51 3.13 -29.86 -16.87
CA PRO A 51 3.61 -31.23 -16.74
C PRO A 51 5.15 -31.34 -16.81
N SER A 52 5.82 -30.38 -17.44
CA SER A 52 7.28 -30.34 -17.58
C SER A 52 8.00 -29.51 -16.50
N GLY A 53 7.27 -28.77 -15.66
CA GLY A 53 7.84 -27.89 -14.63
C GLY A 53 8.42 -26.57 -15.16
N VAL A 54 8.24 -26.27 -16.45
CA VAL A 54 8.82 -25.11 -17.13
C VAL A 54 8.15 -23.82 -16.65
N TYR A 55 6.83 -23.81 -16.48
CA TYR A 55 6.11 -22.64 -15.98
C TYR A 55 6.54 -22.30 -14.55
N LEU A 56 6.62 -23.30 -13.67
CA LEU A 56 7.04 -23.10 -12.29
C LEU A 56 8.49 -22.59 -12.22
N GLN A 57 9.37 -23.07 -13.11
CA GLN A 57 10.73 -22.56 -13.20
C GLN A 57 10.77 -21.10 -13.67
N ASN A 58 9.98 -20.73 -14.68
CA ASN A 58 9.86 -19.35 -15.15
C ASN A 58 9.30 -18.43 -14.06
N LEU A 59 8.31 -18.90 -13.29
CA LEU A 59 7.74 -18.13 -12.18
C LEU A 59 8.78 -17.89 -11.07
N LYS A 60 9.55 -18.91 -10.70
CA LYS A 60 10.66 -18.78 -9.74
C LYS A 60 11.72 -17.80 -10.23
N ASN A 61 12.10 -17.89 -11.50
CA ASN A 61 13.07 -16.98 -12.11
C ASN A 61 12.56 -15.53 -12.10
N LEU A 62 11.30 -15.30 -12.51
CA LEU A 62 10.65 -14.00 -12.47
C LEU A 62 10.67 -13.39 -11.06
N MET A 63 10.22 -14.15 -10.07
CA MET A 63 10.19 -13.71 -8.66
C MET A 63 11.59 -13.36 -8.15
N SER A 64 12.59 -14.20 -8.45
CA SER A 64 13.99 -13.94 -8.09
C SER A 64 14.53 -12.65 -8.73
N THR A 65 14.23 -12.42 -10.01
CA THR A 65 14.62 -11.19 -10.71
C THR A 65 13.97 -9.94 -10.10
N LEU A 66 12.66 -9.99 -9.83
CA LEU A 66 11.93 -8.85 -9.22
C LEU A 66 12.46 -8.53 -7.82
N VAL A 67 12.67 -9.55 -6.98
CA VAL A 67 13.28 -9.38 -5.64
C VAL A 67 14.69 -8.78 -5.77
N SER A 68 15.52 -9.28 -6.69
CA SER A 68 16.87 -8.73 -6.90
C SER A 68 16.83 -7.24 -7.29
N GLN A 69 15.96 -6.87 -8.24
CA GLN A 69 15.82 -5.49 -8.72
C GLN A 69 15.32 -4.53 -7.63
N SER A 70 14.50 -5.01 -6.69
CA SER A 70 13.96 -4.21 -5.58
C SER A 70 15.03 -3.65 -4.62
N SER A 71 16.25 -4.21 -4.64
CA SER A 71 17.40 -3.67 -3.90
C SER A 71 17.93 -2.34 -4.47
N GLN A 72 17.55 -1.99 -5.70
CA GLN A 72 18.07 -0.80 -6.40
C GLN A 72 16.97 0.16 -6.86
N LYS A 73 15.76 -0.36 -7.13
CA LYS A 73 14.65 0.43 -7.66
C LYS A 73 13.40 0.17 -6.84
N THR A 74 12.53 1.17 -6.72
CA THR A 74 11.22 1.04 -6.05
C THR A 74 10.11 0.55 -6.98
N PHE A 75 10.37 0.50 -8.29
CA PHE A 75 9.48 -0.08 -9.29
C PHE A 75 10.30 -0.78 -10.38
N SER A 76 9.83 -1.93 -10.83
CA SER A 76 10.35 -2.56 -12.05
C SER A 76 9.37 -3.55 -12.64
N THR A 77 9.40 -3.67 -13.97
CA THR A 77 8.70 -4.70 -14.75
C THR A 77 9.73 -5.64 -15.38
N THR A 78 9.44 -6.93 -15.44
CA THR A 78 10.27 -7.90 -16.15
C THR A 78 9.43 -9.06 -16.70
N SER A 79 10.07 -9.95 -17.45
CA SER A 79 9.44 -11.18 -17.94
C SER A 79 10.39 -12.36 -17.81
N SER A 80 9.85 -13.57 -17.80
CA SER A 80 10.62 -14.80 -17.77
C SER A 80 9.98 -15.88 -18.66
N GLY A 81 10.82 -16.62 -19.37
CA GLY A 81 10.40 -17.68 -20.28
C GLY A 81 10.00 -17.20 -21.66
N GLU A 82 9.58 -18.18 -22.47
CA GLU A 82 9.10 -18.01 -23.85
C GLU A 82 7.70 -18.60 -23.99
N ASP A 83 6.98 -18.20 -25.03
CA ASP A 83 5.62 -18.69 -25.28
C ASP A 83 5.61 -20.23 -25.44
N PRO A 84 4.57 -20.92 -24.91
CA PRO A 84 3.37 -20.41 -24.23
C PRO A 84 3.53 -20.22 -22.71
N TYR A 85 4.75 -20.35 -22.17
CA TYR A 85 5.05 -20.30 -20.72
C TYR A 85 5.64 -18.96 -20.28
N LYS A 86 5.53 -17.93 -21.11
CA LYS A 86 6.07 -16.60 -20.84
C LYS A 86 5.23 -15.91 -19.78
N ILE A 87 5.90 -15.43 -18.73
CA ILE A 87 5.27 -14.74 -17.60
C ILE A 87 5.81 -13.32 -17.57
N MET A 88 4.92 -12.35 -17.42
CA MET A 88 5.27 -10.96 -17.14
C MET A 88 4.93 -10.66 -15.68
N GLY A 89 5.69 -9.75 -15.08
CA GLY A 89 5.39 -9.31 -13.73
C GLY A 89 6.10 -8.01 -13.39
N LEU A 90 5.67 -7.44 -12.27
CA LEU A 90 6.22 -6.21 -11.75
C LEU A 90 6.08 -6.15 -10.25
N TYR A 91 6.88 -5.29 -9.63
CA TYR A 91 6.66 -4.84 -8.27
C TYR A 91 6.61 -3.33 -8.21
N GLN A 92 5.91 -2.81 -7.21
CA GLN A 92 5.83 -1.40 -6.86
C GLN A 92 5.92 -1.26 -5.34
N CYS A 93 6.99 -0.66 -4.84
CA CYS A 93 7.11 -0.28 -3.44
C CYS A 93 6.40 1.05 -3.17
N ARG A 94 6.06 1.29 -1.90
CA ARG A 94 5.55 2.58 -1.45
C ARG A 94 6.61 3.66 -1.69
N GLY A 95 6.20 4.81 -2.22
CA GLY A 95 7.14 5.81 -2.75
C GLY A 95 8.04 6.49 -1.70
N ASP A 96 7.74 6.33 -0.42
CA ASP A 96 8.53 6.83 0.71
C ASP A 96 9.55 5.79 1.25
N LEU A 97 9.61 4.59 0.66
CA LEU A 97 10.56 3.55 1.07
C LEU A 97 11.93 3.69 0.40
N THR A 98 12.97 3.51 1.19
CA THR A 98 14.33 3.30 0.66
C THR A 98 14.41 1.97 -0.12
N PRO A 99 15.38 1.80 -1.04
CA PRO A 99 15.58 0.52 -1.73
C PRO A 99 15.79 -0.68 -0.78
N SER A 100 16.38 -0.46 0.39
CA SER A 100 16.54 -1.51 1.42
C SER A 100 15.20 -1.95 2.04
N GLN A 101 14.33 -0.98 2.36
CA GLN A 101 12.98 -1.27 2.84
C GLN A 101 12.11 -1.91 1.76
N CYS A 102 12.24 -1.41 0.52
CA CYS A 102 11.57 -1.98 -0.65
C CYS A 102 11.97 -3.45 -0.85
N TYR A 103 13.27 -3.75 -0.84
CA TYR A 103 13.78 -5.13 -0.88
C TYR A 103 13.23 -6.00 0.24
N THR A 104 13.24 -5.49 1.47
CA THR A 104 12.70 -6.21 2.63
C THR A 104 11.24 -6.58 2.40
N CYS A 105 10.42 -5.66 1.91
CA CYS A 105 9.02 -5.90 1.61
C CYS A 105 8.83 -6.90 0.45
N VAL A 106 9.45 -6.65 -0.70
CA VAL A 106 9.27 -7.47 -1.91
C VAL A 106 9.78 -8.89 -1.69
N SER A 107 10.83 -9.09 -0.88
CA SER A 107 11.36 -10.41 -0.54
C SER A 107 10.37 -11.33 0.18
N LYS A 108 9.30 -10.79 0.80
CA LYS A 108 8.25 -11.58 1.46
C LYS A 108 7.23 -12.14 0.48
N ILE A 109 7.06 -11.48 -0.67
CA ILE A 109 5.97 -11.81 -1.59
C ILE A 109 6.10 -13.21 -2.21
N PRO A 110 7.28 -13.72 -2.65
CA PRO A 110 7.34 -15.05 -3.27
C PRO A 110 6.77 -16.16 -2.39
N GLU A 111 7.15 -16.21 -1.11
CA GLU A 111 6.64 -17.20 -0.15
C GLU A 111 5.14 -16.99 0.14
N MET A 112 4.71 -15.75 0.29
CA MET A 112 3.28 -15.45 0.51
C MET A 112 2.44 -15.81 -0.72
N SER A 113 2.89 -15.47 -1.91
CA SER A 113 2.22 -15.79 -3.17
C SER A 113 2.08 -17.30 -3.35
N ASP A 114 3.13 -18.07 -3.10
CA ASP A 114 3.08 -19.54 -3.19
C ASP A 114 2.06 -20.12 -2.20
N LYS A 115 2.05 -19.65 -0.94
CA LYS A 115 1.07 -20.10 0.07
C LYS A 115 -0.36 -19.68 -0.25
N LEU A 116 -0.56 -18.50 -0.81
CA LEU A 116 -1.88 -17.86 -0.96
C LEU A 116 -2.55 -18.11 -2.32
N CYS A 117 -1.75 -18.26 -3.38
CA CYS A 117 -2.17 -18.42 -4.77
C CYS A 117 -1.50 -19.61 -5.48
N GLY A 118 -0.51 -20.27 -4.88
CA GLY A 118 0.22 -21.37 -5.52
C GLY A 118 0.82 -20.95 -6.86
N SER A 119 0.50 -21.76 -7.89
CA SER A 119 0.99 -21.62 -9.26
C SER A 119 -0.13 -21.21 -10.24
N ASP A 120 -1.05 -20.35 -9.79
CA ASP A 120 -2.14 -19.82 -10.61
C ASP A 120 -1.57 -18.96 -11.76
N VAL A 121 -2.26 -18.91 -12.91
CA VAL A 121 -1.76 -18.23 -14.12
C VAL A 121 -1.50 -16.74 -13.93
N ALA A 122 -2.09 -16.13 -12.90
CA ALA A 122 -1.84 -14.77 -12.49
C ALA A 122 -2.09 -14.61 -10.99
N ALA A 123 -1.34 -13.72 -10.35
CA ALA A 123 -1.59 -13.33 -8.97
C ALA A 123 -1.19 -11.86 -8.72
N ARG A 124 -1.81 -11.30 -7.69
CA ARG A 124 -1.53 -9.98 -7.11
C ARG A 124 -1.40 -10.15 -5.59
N VAL A 125 -0.34 -9.60 -5.03
CA VAL A 125 -0.12 -9.56 -3.58
C VAL A 125 0.25 -8.14 -3.19
N GLN A 126 -0.54 -7.55 -2.30
CA GLN A 126 -0.31 -6.23 -1.72
C GLN A 126 0.05 -6.39 -0.25
N LEU A 127 1.22 -5.90 0.12
CA LEU A 127 1.65 -5.66 1.48
C LEU A 127 1.57 -4.16 1.79
N SER A 128 1.67 -3.78 3.06
CA SER A 128 1.60 -2.37 3.50
C SER A 128 2.67 -1.46 2.87
N GLY A 129 3.82 -2.02 2.47
CA GLY A 129 4.91 -1.29 1.82
C GLY A 129 5.17 -1.63 0.36
N CYS A 130 4.56 -2.66 -0.20
CA CYS A 130 4.83 -3.04 -1.58
C CYS A 130 3.73 -3.90 -2.20
N TYR A 131 3.70 -3.87 -3.52
CA TYR A 131 2.80 -4.58 -4.39
C TYR A 131 3.61 -5.42 -5.37
N LEU A 132 3.14 -6.62 -5.71
CA LEU A 132 3.66 -7.39 -6.83
C LEU A 132 2.52 -8.07 -7.55
N ARG A 133 2.59 -8.05 -8.88
CA ARG A 133 1.74 -8.83 -9.75
C ARG A 133 2.54 -9.63 -10.77
N TYR A 134 2.02 -10.79 -11.12
CA TYR A 134 2.49 -11.54 -12.28
C TYR A 134 1.32 -12.17 -13.01
N GLU A 135 1.54 -12.46 -14.28
CA GLU A 135 0.58 -13.13 -15.15
C GLU A 135 1.26 -13.77 -16.35
N VAL A 136 0.68 -14.85 -16.86
CA VAL A 136 1.05 -15.40 -18.16
C VAL A 136 0.63 -14.43 -19.26
N VAL A 137 1.50 -14.27 -20.26
CA VAL A 137 1.22 -13.39 -21.41
C VAL A 137 -0.09 -13.82 -22.10
N GLY A 138 -0.96 -12.84 -22.36
CA GLY A 138 -2.28 -13.07 -22.95
C GLY A 138 -3.38 -13.39 -21.94
N PHE A 139 -3.07 -13.45 -20.64
CA PHE A 139 -4.09 -13.51 -19.60
C PHE A 139 -4.96 -12.24 -19.61
N LYS A 140 -6.28 -12.40 -19.48
CA LYS A 140 -7.21 -11.28 -19.48
C LYS A 140 -7.12 -10.54 -18.14
N GLN A 141 -6.53 -9.35 -18.17
CA GLN A 141 -6.46 -8.47 -17.01
C GLN A 141 -7.82 -7.89 -16.65
N VAL A 142 -8.02 -7.73 -15.34
CA VAL A 142 -9.00 -6.81 -14.76
C VAL A 142 -8.55 -5.36 -15.04
N PRO A 143 -9.44 -4.45 -15.47
CA PRO A 143 -9.10 -3.04 -15.67
C PRO A 143 -8.37 -2.41 -14.47
N GLY A 144 -7.39 -1.55 -14.73
CA GLY A 144 -6.58 -0.91 -13.67
C GLY A 144 -7.37 0.04 -12.75
N THR A 145 -8.60 0.40 -13.12
CA THR A 145 -9.53 1.22 -12.31
C THR A 145 -10.60 0.39 -11.61
N GLU A 146 -10.60 -0.94 -11.78
CA GLU A 146 -11.53 -1.79 -11.06
C GLU A 146 -11.18 -1.79 -9.57
N PHE A 147 -12.18 -1.49 -8.74
CA PHE A 147 -12.06 -1.51 -7.29
C PHE A 147 -11.88 -2.95 -6.78
N LEU A 148 -10.71 -3.28 -6.22
CA LEU A 148 -10.36 -4.65 -5.82
C LEU A 148 -10.56 -4.89 -4.32
N TYR A 149 -10.26 -3.90 -3.49
CA TYR A 149 -10.26 -4.08 -2.04
C TYR A 149 -10.51 -2.80 -1.25
N LYS A 150 -11.17 -2.93 -0.09
CA LYS A 150 -11.27 -1.86 0.90
C LYS A 150 -11.06 -2.33 2.33
N VAL A 151 -10.53 -1.41 3.13
CA VAL A 151 -10.64 -1.45 4.59
C VAL A 151 -11.17 -0.10 5.05
N CYS A 152 -12.22 -0.09 5.85
CA CYS A 152 -12.70 1.12 6.52
C CYS A 152 -12.45 1.01 8.02
N GLY A 153 -12.08 2.12 8.66
CA GLY A 153 -11.93 2.19 10.11
C GLY A 153 -13.25 1.93 10.84
N SER A 154 -13.19 1.32 12.02
CA SER A 154 -14.39 1.04 12.83
C SER A 154 -14.95 2.29 13.53
N SER A 155 -14.10 3.28 13.77
CA SER A 155 -14.49 4.56 14.35
C SER A 155 -15.02 5.50 13.28
N GLN A 156 -16.07 6.24 13.63
CA GLN A 156 -16.67 7.24 12.74
C GLN A 156 -16.32 8.65 13.19
N ALA A 157 -16.09 9.54 12.22
CA ALA A 157 -15.98 10.98 12.43
C ALA A 157 -16.81 11.75 11.40
N GLY A 158 -17.95 11.17 11.00
CA GLY A 158 -18.87 11.79 10.04
C GLY A 158 -19.28 13.21 10.43
N GLY A 159 -19.70 13.99 9.44
CA GLY A 159 -20.05 15.40 9.59
C GLY A 159 -19.26 16.31 8.66
N THR A 160 -19.86 17.46 8.35
CA THR A 160 -19.42 18.36 7.29
C THR A 160 -17.98 18.87 7.45
N GLU A 161 -17.51 19.09 8.68
CA GLU A 161 -16.13 19.53 8.92
C GLU A 161 -15.09 18.45 8.58
N PHE A 162 -15.33 17.19 8.97
CA PHE A 162 -14.42 16.10 8.67
C PHE A 162 -14.40 15.81 7.17
N GLU A 163 -15.58 15.72 6.56
CA GLU A 163 -15.73 15.52 5.11
C GLU A 163 -15.02 16.61 4.31
N SER A 164 -15.14 17.88 4.73
CA SER A 164 -14.42 18.98 4.08
C SER A 164 -12.90 18.84 4.18
N ARG A 165 -12.36 18.42 5.34
CA ARG A 165 -10.91 18.22 5.52
C ARG A 165 -10.41 17.02 4.74
N ARG A 166 -11.16 15.92 4.73
CA ARG A 166 -10.89 14.72 3.95
C ARG A 166 -10.84 15.04 2.46
N ASP A 167 -11.84 15.76 1.95
CA ASP A 167 -11.94 16.10 0.54
C ASP A 167 -10.83 17.08 0.11
N ALA A 168 -10.43 18.00 0.98
CA ALA A 168 -9.25 18.84 0.75
C ALA A 168 -7.95 18.02 0.69
N ALA A 169 -7.78 17.03 1.59
CA ALA A 169 -6.64 16.12 1.56
C ALA A 169 -6.61 15.28 0.26
N PHE A 170 -7.76 14.75 -0.18
CA PHE A 170 -7.86 14.01 -1.43
C PHE A 170 -7.47 14.85 -2.65
N ASN A 171 -7.93 16.10 -2.73
CA ASN A 171 -7.52 17.03 -3.79
C ASN A 171 -6.01 17.32 -3.75
N MET A 172 -5.39 17.42 -2.57
CA MET A 172 -3.94 17.58 -2.45
C MET A 172 -3.20 16.36 -3.02
N ALA A 173 -3.66 15.16 -2.71
CA ALA A 173 -3.05 13.93 -3.21
C ALA A 173 -3.25 13.74 -4.71
N GLU A 174 -4.43 14.05 -5.25
CA GLU A 174 -4.70 14.00 -6.70
C GLU A 174 -3.74 14.91 -7.48
N ASN A 175 -3.48 16.13 -7.00
CA ASN A 175 -2.55 17.04 -7.63
C ASN A 175 -1.09 16.63 -7.37
N GLY A 176 -0.80 16.13 -6.18
CA GLY A 176 0.54 15.72 -5.77
C GLY A 176 1.11 14.56 -6.60
N VAL A 177 0.29 13.57 -6.94
CA VAL A 177 0.73 12.44 -7.77
C VAL A 177 1.01 12.84 -9.22
N LYS A 178 0.47 13.97 -9.70
CA LYS A 178 0.74 14.49 -11.05
C LYS A 178 2.08 15.23 -11.13
N SER A 179 2.46 15.94 -10.07
CA SER A 179 3.60 16.88 -10.09
C SER A 179 4.88 16.34 -9.45
N GLY A 180 4.80 15.31 -8.60
CA GLY A 180 5.96 14.76 -7.89
C GLY A 180 6.49 15.63 -6.74
N ASP A 181 5.75 16.68 -6.37
CA ASP A 181 6.07 17.61 -5.29
C ASP A 181 5.71 17.08 -3.88
N GLY A 182 5.23 15.84 -3.78
CA GLY A 182 4.95 15.15 -2.53
C GLY A 182 6.21 14.57 -1.89
N GLY A 183 6.21 14.33 -0.58
CA GLY A 183 7.35 13.88 0.23
C GLY A 183 8.13 12.61 -0.20
N GLY A 184 7.83 12.01 -1.36
CA GLY A 184 8.62 10.96 -2.02
C GLY A 184 9.33 11.36 -3.32
N GLY A 185 9.25 12.62 -3.76
CA GLY A 185 10.10 13.20 -4.82
C GLY A 185 9.93 12.63 -6.24
N SER A 186 8.85 11.89 -6.51
CA SER A 186 8.53 11.34 -7.83
C SER A 186 7.07 11.59 -8.16
N SER A 187 6.77 11.91 -9.43
CA SER A 187 5.42 11.76 -9.97
C SER A 187 4.95 10.33 -9.71
N LEU A 188 3.64 10.11 -9.52
CA LEU A 188 2.97 8.84 -9.18
C LEU A 188 2.88 8.47 -7.69
N PHE A 189 3.44 9.27 -6.78
CA PHE A 189 3.29 9.07 -5.34
C PHE A 189 3.13 10.39 -4.59
N TYR A 190 2.21 10.41 -3.62
CA TYR A 190 2.01 11.52 -2.73
C TYR A 190 1.65 11.05 -1.32
N THR A 191 2.22 11.72 -0.33
CA THR A 191 1.78 11.64 1.07
C THR A 191 1.76 13.04 1.66
N GLY A 192 0.78 13.33 2.50
CA GLY A 192 0.64 14.65 3.10
C GLY A 192 -0.40 14.69 4.21
N ASN A 193 -0.51 15.86 4.84
CA ASN A 193 -1.54 16.14 5.84
C ASN A 193 -2.28 17.41 5.45
N TYR A 194 -3.61 17.36 5.46
CA TYR A 194 -4.44 18.55 5.50
C TYR A 194 -5.03 18.68 6.91
N GLN A 195 -4.46 19.59 7.69
CA GLN A 195 -4.79 19.75 9.11
C GLN A 195 -4.60 18.42 9.86
N ALA A 196 -5.68 17.79 10.34
CA ALA A 196 -5.63 16.52 11.07
C ALA A 196 -5.84 15.27 10.19
N VAL A 197 -6.03 15.43 8.87
CA VAL A 197 -6.25 14.30 7.96
C VAL A 197 -4.97 13.99 7.21
N TYR A 198 -4.44 12.79 7.43
CA TYR A 198 -3.37 12.20 6.64
C TYR A 198 -3.93 11.59 5.35
N VAL A 199 -3.21 11.71 4.25
CA VAL A 199 -3.58 11.13 2.95
C VAL A 199 -2.35 10.56 2.24
N LEU A 200 -2.55 9.44 1.57
CA LEU A 200 -1.58 8.83 0.66
C LEU A 200 -2.28 8.48 -0.65
N GLY A 201 -1.65 8.83 -1.77
CA GLY A 201 -2.05 8.42 -3.12
C GLY A 201 -0.86 7.83 -3.85
N GLN A 202 -1.06 6.71 -4.54
CA GLN A 202 0.01 6.05 -5.29
C GLN A 202 -0.55 5.34 -6.52
N CYS A 203 0.20 5.42 -7.62
CA CYS A 203 -0.07 4.68 -8.84
C CYS A 203 1.02 3.63 -9.11
N GLU A 204 0.70 2.67 -9.99
CA GLU A 204 1.71 1.77 -10.56
C GLU A 204 2.68 2.58 -11.46
N GLY A 205 3.96 2.24 -11.41
CA GLY A 205 5.04 3.04 -12.00
C GLY A 205 5.08 3.10 -13.53
N ASP A 206 4.23 2.34 -14.21
CA ASP A 206 4.06 2.36 -15.67
C ASP A 206 2.95 3.31 -16.15
N LEU A 207 2.17 3.91 -15.24
CA LEU A 207 1.16 4.91 -15.60
C LEU A 207 1.80 6.26 -15.98
N ALA A 208 1.17 6.95 -16.94
CA ALA A 208 1.44 8.36 -17.17
C ALA A 208 0.91 9.20 -15.99
N ALA A 209 1.54 10.36 -15.73
CA ALA A 209 1.17 11.22 -14.61
C ALA A 209 -0.29 11.71 -14.68
N SER A 210 -0.83 11.97 -15.88
CA SER A 210 -2.24 12.31 -16.08
C SER A 210 -3.16 11.18 -15.65
N ASP A 211 -2.87 9.97 -16.14
CA ASP A 211 -3.68 8.77 -15.92
C ASP A 211 -3.65 8.38 -14.44
N CYS A 212 -2.51 8.60 -13.79
CA CYS A 212 -2.37 8.43 -12.36
C CYS A 212 -3.26 9.38 -11.57
N GLY A 213 -3.32 10.65 -11.98
CA GLY A 213 -4.23 11.62 -11.38
C GLY A 213 -5.69 11.19 -11.44
N ASP A 214 -6.14 10.73 -12.61
CA ASP A 214 -7.50 10.25 -12.82
C ASP A 214 -7.78 8.95 -12.03
N CYS A 215 -6.80 8.05 -11.95
CA CYS A 215 -6.87 6.82 -11.15
C CYS A 215 -7.03 7.12 -9.66
N VAL A 216 -6.18 7.99 -9.11
CA VAL A 216 -6.23 8.40 -7.69
C VAL A 216 -7.53 9.13 -7.37
N LYS A 217 -8.01 9.99 -8.28
CA LYS A 217 -9.32 10.64 -8.14
C LYS A 217 -10.45 9.62 -8.04
N THR A 218 -10.49 8.64 -8.94
CA THR A 218 -11.49 7.56 -8.95
C THR A 218 -11.44 6.73 -7.67
N ALA A 219 -10.23 6.42 -7.19
CA ALA A 219 -10.04 5.70 -5.92
C ALA A 219 -10.58 6.50 -4.72
N PHE A 220 -10.39 7.82 -4.70
CA PHE A 220 -10.91 8.68 -3.64
C PHE A 220 -12.43 8.85 -3.70
N GLU A 221 -13.03 8.96 -4.87
CA GLU A 221 -14.49 8.93 -5.02
C GLU A 221 -15.05 7.60 -4.47
N THR A 222 -14.42 6.48 -4.84
CA THR A 222 -14.76 5.16 -4.29
C THR A 222 -14.60 5.10 -2.77
N ALA A 223 -13.57 5.73 -2.22
CA ALA A 223 -13.34 5.83 -0.77
C ALA A 223 -14.47 6.60 -0.06
N LYS A 224 -14.97 7.68 -0.67
CA LYS A 224 -16.10 8.45 -0.11
C LYS A 224 -17.37 7.60 -0.08
N ASP A 225 -17.67 6.90 -1.17
CA ASP A 225 -18.87 6.08 -1.29
C ASP A 225 -18.85 4.88 -0.33
N ASN A 226 -17.67 4.36 -0.02
CA ASN A 226 -17.52 3.11 0.73
C ASN A 226 -17.09 3.26 2.18
N CYS A 227 -16.34 4.32 2.51
CA CYS A 227 -15.75 4.56 3.82
C CYS A 227 -15.98 6.02 4.30
N GLY A 228 -16.91 6.77 3.71
CA GLY A 228 -17.05 8.22 3.91
C GLY A 228 -17.10 8.68 5.37
N ASP A 229 -17.86 7.98 6.22
CA ASP A 229 -17.99 8.33 7.64
C ASP A 229 -16.87 7.79 8.53
N SER A 230 -16.00 6.94 7.99
CA SER A 230 -14.92 6.29 8.73
C SER A 230 -13.73 7.24 8.93
N VAL A 231 -13.13 7.23 10.12
CA VAL A 231 -11.93 8.06 10.43
C VAL A 231 -10.70 7.69 9.60
N SER A 232 -10.70 6.49 9.04
CA SER A 232 -9.65 5.96 8.18
C SER A 232 -10.24 5.05 7.11
N GLY A 233 -9.52 4.94 6.00
CA GLY A 233 -9.88 4.04 4.93
C GLY A 233 -8.69 3.77 4.02
N GLN A 234 -8.69 2.60 3.40
CA GLN A 234 -7.75 2.22 2.35
C GLN A 234 -8.55 1.60 1.21
N ILE A 235 -8.26 2.05 -0.02
CA ILE A 235 -8.80 1.54 -1.28
C ILE A 235 -7.62 1.06 -2.13
N THR A 236 -7.77 -0.08 -2.80
CA THR A 236 -6.78 -0.66 -3.73
C THR A 236 -7.49 -1.34 -4.89
#